data_AF-A0A183TMG6-F1
#
_entry.id   AF-A0A183TMG6-F1
#
_cell.length_a   1.000
_cell.length_b   1.000
_cell.length_c   1.000
_cell.angle_alpha   90.00
_cell.angle_beta   90.00
_cell.angle_gamma   90.00
#
_symmetry.space_group_name_H-M   'P 1'
#
loop_
_entity.id
_entity.type
_entity.pdbx_description
1 polymer ?
#
loop_
_entity_poly.entity_id
_entity_poly.type
_entity_poly.pdbx_seq_one_letter_code
_entity_poly.pdbx_strand_id
1 'polypeptide(L)'
;LMAPYFEMEDFNLAQAKRVCGDVAGLCSWTKAMASFFAVNKEVLPLKVNLARQEGRLGAAMAELGEAQAQLDEKQRELDIVQAEYDKAMSEKQTLMDDADSCRRKMANATALIKGLAGERVRWTEASKMYQEQIDRLVGDILLATGFLSYAGPFNQEFRNHLNQCWRKEMVKTNIPFSDDLVIVNMLVDSATIGTWNLQGLPNDDLSIQNGLIVTRASRFPLLIDPQGQGKAWIKKKEAENDLKVTRLNHKYFRSHLEDSLSLGLPLLIEEVGEELDPALDNVLEKNFIKSGSNFKVRVGDKEVEVMKTFQLYISTKLSNPAYTPEIYARTSIIDFTVTMKGLEDQLLGIVILTEKQELEAERTKLLEEVTANKRKVKDLEDSLLLRLTSTQGSLVDDESLIEVLRVTKTTAEGVRDKLTIAADTEVKINAAREEYRPIASRGSTLYFLIVEMSMVNVMYQTSLRQFLGRFNISMARAEKSLMTQKRIANIIDYLTLDVFRYTARGLYERDKFTLTLLITLKIALQQRKIRPEEFQIFIKGKLHRISAHNNKGLCSLQRMLS
;
A
#
# COMPACT_ATOMS: atom_id res chain seq x y z
N LEU A 1 -88.59 -66.32 -89.46
CA LEU A 1 -88.97 -66.23 -90.89
C LEU A 1 -88.28 -67.28 -91.76
N MET A 2 -86.99 -67.60 -91.59
CA MET A 2 -86.30 -68.67 -92.36
C MET A 2 -86.44 -70.10 -91.78
N ALA A 3 -86.96 -70.26 -90.55
CA ALA A 3 -87.04 -71.55 -89.87
C ALA A 3 -87.80 -72.67 -90.63
N PRO A 4 -88.96 -72.41 -91.28
CA PRO A 4 -89.70 -73.47 -91.99
C PRO A 4 -88.92 -74.07 -93.17
N TYR A 5 -88.01 -73.29 -93.76
CA TYR A 5 -87.22 -73.69 -94.93
C TYR A 5 -85.98 -74.51 -94.57
N PHE A 6 -85.46 -74.39 -93.34
CA PHE A 6 -84.32 -75.19 -92.88
C PHE A 6 -84.70 -76.57 -92.32
N GLU A 7 -86.00 -76.83 -92.12
CA GLU A 7 -86.54 -78.09 -91.60
C GLU A 7 -87.12 -79.03 -92.69
N MET A 8 -87.18 -78.58 -93.95
CA MET A 8 -87.62 -79.44 -95.07
C MET A 8 -86.58 -80.55 -95.32
N GLU A 9 -87.04 -81.80 -95.53
CA GLU A 9 -86.17 -82.97 -95.71
C GLU A 9 -85.24 -82.81 -96.92
N ASP A 10 -85.69 -82.10 -97.95
CA ASP A 10 -85.01 -81.78 -99.19
C ASP A 10 -83.99 -80.63 -99.07
N PHE A 11 -83.98 -79.87 -97.97
CA PHE A 11 -83.07 -78.76 -97.72
C PHE A 11 -81.88 -79.17 -96.83
N ASN A 12 -81.19 -80.24 -97.23
CA ASN A 12 -80.01 -80.74 -96.54
C ASN A 12 -78.75 -80.71 -97.44
N LEU A 13 -77.59 -80.58 -96.78
CA LEU A 13 -76.31 -80.43 -97.47
C LEU A 13 -75.91 -81.67 -98.29
N ALA A 14 -76.47 -82.84 -97.97
CA ALA A 14 -76.17 -84.12 -98.61
C ALA A 14 -76.90 -84.30 -99.95
N GLN A 15 -78.17 -83.90 -100.04
CA GLN A 15 -78.95 -83.89 -101.28
C GLN A 15 -78.54 -82.72 -102.18
N ALA A 16 -78.28 -81.54 -101.62
CA ALA A 16 -77.79 -80.39 -102.40
C ALA A 16 -76.47 -80.71 -103.12
N LYS A 17 -75.54 -81.42 -102.46
CA LYS A 17 -74.28 -81.89 -103.09
C LYS A 17 -74.48 -82.87 -104.25
N ARG A 18 -75.60 -83.61 -104.28
CA ARG A 18 -75.88 -84.65 -105.29
C ARG A 18 -76.36 -84.07 -106.63
N VAL A 19 -76.95 -82.87 -106.60
CA VAL A 19 -77.50 -82.17 -107.77
C VAL A 19 -76.50 -81.14 -108.32
N CYS A 20 -75.77 -80.42 -107.44
CA CYS A 20 -74.69 -79.50 -107.82
C CYS A 20 -73.87 -79.06 -106.59
N GLY A 21 -72.53 -79.09 -106.67
CA GLY A 21 -71.64 -78.69 -105.57
C GLY A 21 -71.82 -77.23 -105.10
N ASP A 22 -72.18 -76.32 -106.00
CA ASP A 22 -72.32 -74.89 -105.70
C ASP A 22 -73.55 -74.58 -104.84
N VAL A 23 -74.61 -75.38 -104.94
CA VAL A 23 -75.85 -75.22 -104.17
C VAL A 23 -75.64 -75.55 -102.69
N ALA A 24 -74.69 -76.43 -102.37
CA ALA A 24 -74.35 -76.77 -100.98
C ALA A 24 -73.68 -75.61 -100.23
N GLY A 25 -72.89 -74.77 -100.92
CA GLY A 25 -72.25 -73.58 -100.34
C GLY A 25 -73.27 -72.51 -99.90
N LEU A 26 -74.28 -72.26 -100.72
CA LEU A 26 -75.38 -71.34 -100.42
C LEU A 26 -76.24 -71.81 -99.23
N CYS A 27 -76.47 -73.13 -99.10
CA CYS A 27 -77.19 -73.69 -97.95
C CYS A 27 -76.43 -73.49 -96.62
N SER A 28 -75.10 -73.60 -96.63
CA SER A 28 -74.26 -73.36 -95.44
C SER A 28 -74.21 -71.88 -95.04
N TRP A 29 -74.04 -71.00 -96.03
CA TRP A 29 -73.95 -69.55 -95.80
C TRP A 29 -75.23 -68.96 -95.20
N THR A 30 -76.39 -69.44 -95.65
CA THR A 30 -77.69 -68.98 -95.12
C THR A 30 -77.91 -69.40 -93.66
N LYS A 31 -77.45 -70.60 -93.25
CA LYS A 31 -77.48 -71.01 -91.83
C LYS A 31 -76.52 -70.16 -90.97
N ALA A 32 -75.31 -69.89 -91.45
CA ALA A 32 -74.32 -69.09 -90.73
C ALA A 32 -74.76 -67.63 -90.51
N MET A 33 -75.41 -67.01 -91.51
CA MET A 33 -75.87 -65.63 -91.40
C MET A 33 -77.01 -65.45 -90.39
N ALA A 34 -77.86 -66.48 -90.22
CA ALA A 34 -78.89 -66.49 -89.19
C ALA A 34 -78.30 -66.54 -87.77
N SER A 35 -77.24 -67.32 -87.55
CA SER A 35 -76.54 -67.37 -86.26
C SER A 35 -75.84 -66.06 -85.93
N PHE A 36 -75.20 -65.41 -86.91
CA PHE A 36 -74.55 -64.10 -86.72
C PHE A 36 -75.52 -63.01 -86.28
N PHE A 37 -76.72 -62.97 -86.88
CA PHE A 37 -77.74 -61.98 -86.50
C PHE A 37 -78.21 -62.12 -85.06
N ALA A 38 -78.32 -63.35 -84.54
CA ALA A 38 -78.74 -63.61 -83.16
C ALA A 38 -77.72 -63.08 -82.13
N VAL A 39 -76.43 -63.34 -82.34
CA VAL A 39 -75.34 -62.90 -81.44
C VAL A 39 -75.15 -61.38 -81.50
N ASN A 40 -75.26 -60.78 -82.69
CA ASN A 40 -75.06 -59.34 -82.85
C ASN A 40 -76.14 -58.51 -82.13
N LYS A 41 -77.35 -59.07 -81.95
CA LYS A 41 -78.45 -58.43 -81.21
C LYS A 41 -78.11 -58.22 -79.71
N GLU A 42 -77.29 -59.08 -79.12
CA GLU A 42 -76.93 -59.01 -77.69
C GLU A 42 -75.67 -58.16 -77.42
N VAL A 43 -74.71 -58.15 -78.35
CA VAL A 43 -73.39 -57.49 -78.14
C VAL A 43 -73.42 -55.97 -78.36
N LEU A 44 -74.30 -55.49 -79.25
CA LEU A 44 -74.48 -54.07 -79.56
C LEU A 44 -74.75 -53.19 -78.31
N PRO A 45 -75.72 -53.51 -77.43
CA PRO A 45 -75.98 -52.69 -76.25
C PRO A 45 -74.83 -52.69 -75.23
N LEU A 46 -74.06 -53.79 -75.11
CA LEU A 46 -72.91 -53.87 -74.21
C LEU A 46 -71.75 -52.98 -74.68
N LYS A 47 -71.47 -52.92 -75.99
CA LYS A 47 -70.46 -52.03 -76.57
C LYS A 47 -70.83 -50.55 -76.37
N VAL A 48 -72.11 -50.20 -76.48
CA VAL A 48 -72.59 -48.83 -76.23
C VAL A 48 -72.45 -48.46 -74.75
N ASN A 49 -72.70 -49.39 -73.82
CA ASN A 49 -72.56 -49.12 -72.39
C ASN A 49 -71.10 -48.98 -71.95
N LEU A 50 -70.18 -49.78 -72.51
CA LEU A 50 -68.74 -49.66 -72.27
C LEU A 50 -68.23 -48.26 -72.66
N ALA A 51 -68.55 -47.81 -73.87
CA ALA A 51 -68.15 -46.49 -74.37
C ALA A 51 -68.71 -45.35 -73.49
N ARG A 52 -69.92 -45.50 -72.94
CA ARG A 52 -70.51 -44.52 -72.01
C ARG A 52 -69.77 -44.46 -70.68
N GLN A 53 -69.35 -45.60 -70.12
CA GLN A 53 -68.63 -45.64 -68.84
C GLN A 53 -67.17 -45.19 -69.00
N GLU A 54 -66.51 -45.54 -70.11
CA GLU A 54 -65.17 -45.02 -70.45
C GLU A 54 -65.18 -43.50 -70.61
N GLY A 55 -66.21 -42.94 -71.25
CA GLY A 55 -66.39 -41.48 -71.33
C GLY A 55 -66.58 -40.81 -69.97
N ARG A 56 -67.34 -41.44 -69.05
CA ARG A 56 -67.51 -40.95 -67.67
C ARG A 56 -66.23 -41.04 -66.85
N LEU A 57 -65.48 -42.13 -66.97
CA LEU A 57 -64.20 -42.31 -66.31
C LEU A 57 -63.19 -41.27 -66.79
N GLY A 58 -63.13 -41.02 -68.10
CA GLY A 58 -62.26 -40.00 -68.69
C GLY A 58 -62.58 -38.59 -68.17
N ALA A 59 -63.86 -38.24 -68.07
CA ALA A 59 -64.28 -36.95 -67.49
C ALA A 59 -63.91 -36.82 -66.01
N ALA A 60 -64.16 -37.85 -65.19
CA ALA A 60 -63.82 -37.84 -63.76
C ALA A 60 -62.30 -37.84 -63.50
N MET A 61 -61.51 -38.52 -64.34
CA MET A 61 -60.04 -38.49 -64.27
C MET A 61 -59.48 -37.12 -64.66
N ALA A 62 -60.09 -36.44 -65.63
CA ALA A 62 -59.71 -35.08 -65.99
C ALA A 62 -60.00 -34.09 -64.84
N GLU A 63 -61.17 -34.19 -64.21
CA GLU A 63 -61.57 -33.35 -63.08
C GLU A 63 -60.69 -33.60 -61.83
N LEU A 64 -60.35 -34.87 -61.54
CA LEU A 64 -59.40 -35.22 -60.48
C LEU A 64 -58.00 -34.65 -60.78
N GLY A 65 -57.55 -34.73 -62.03
CA GLY A 65 -56.27 -34.16 -62.46
C GLY A 65 -56.22 -32.65 -62.28
N GLU A 66 -57.31 -31.95 -62.60
CA GLU A 66 -57.43 -30.50 -62.41
C GLU A 66 -57.43 -30.11 -60.92
N ALA A 67 -58.20 -30.83 -60.09
CA ALA A 67 -58.25 -30.59 -58.65
C ALA A 67 -56.91 -30.88 -57.96
N GLN A 68 -56.21 -31.96 -58.37
CA GLN A 68 -54.89 -32.29 -57.85
C GLN A 68 -53.86 -31.23 -58.25
N ALA A 69 -53.91 -30.74 -59.49
CA ALA A 69 -53.03 -29.66 -59.94
C ALA A 69 -53.26 -28.36 -59.15
N GLN A 70 -54.52 -28.03 -58.83
CA GLN A 70 -54.85 -26.86 -57.99
C GLN A 70 -54.35 -27.04 -56.54
N LEU A 71 -54.46 -28.24 -55.98
CA LEU A 71 -53.99 -28.54 -54.64
C LEU A 71 -52.46 -28.48 -54.56
N ASP A 72 -51.76 -29.02 -55.55
CA ASP A 72 -50.29 -28.97 -55.63
C ASP A 72 -49.80 -27.52 -55.80
N GLU A 73 -50.52 -26.70 -56.56
CA GLU A 73 -50.20 -25.27 -56.71
C GLU A 73 -50.40 -24.51 -55.39
N LYS A 74 -51.52 -24.74 -54.70
CA LYS A 74 -51.78 -24.09 -53.41
C LYS A 74 -50.86 -24.58 -52.30
N GLN A 75 -50.45 -25.85 -52.33
CA GLN A 75 -49.44 -26.36 -51.40
C GLN A 75 -48.07 -25.71 -51.65
N ARG A 76 -47.67 -25.52 -52.92
CA ARG A 76 -46.45 -24.78 -53.25
C ARG A 76 -46.51 -23.32 -52.78
N GLU A 77 -47.64 -22.63 -52.99
CA GLU A 77 -47.83 -21.28 -52.44
C GLU A 77 -47.72 -21.27 -50.91
N LEU A 78 -48.32 -22.24 -50.23
CA LEU A 78 -48.27 -22.36 -48.76
C LEU A 78 -46.84 -22.62 -48.26
N ASP A 79 -46.10 -23.50 -48.91
CA ASP A 79 -44.72 -23.84 -48.53
C ASP A 79 -43.79 -22.63 -48.69
N ILE A 80 -43.99 -21.82 -49.74
CA ILE A 80 -43.25 -20.56 -49.94
C ILE A 80 -43.55 -19.58 -48.80
N VAL A 81 -44.84 -19.35 -48.49
CA VAL A 81 -45.24 -18.42 -47.44
C VAL A 81 -44.82 -18.90 -46.06
N GLN A 82 -44.85 -20.21 -45.79
CA GLN A 82 -44.38 -20.80 -44.54
C GLN A 82 -42.87 -20.61 -44.37
N ALA A 83 -42.08 -20.83 -45.43
CA ALA A 83 -40.64 -20.58 -45.41
C ALA A 83 -40.32 -19.08 -45.19
N GLU A 84 -41.07 -18.17 -45.80
CA GLU A 84 -40.95 -16.72 -45.56
C GLU A 84 -41.32 -16.35 -44.11
N TYR A 85 -42.39 -16.94 -43.57
CA TYR A 85 -42.81 -16.73 -42.19
C TYR A 85 -41.76 -17.21 -41.18
N ASP A 86 -41.25 -18.44 -41.36
CA ASP A 86 -40.23 -19.01 -40.47
C ASP A 86 -38.92 -18.23 -40.55
N LYS A 87 -38.55 -17.75 -41.74
CA LYS A 87 -37.41 -16.84 -41.92
C LYS A 87 -37.63 -15.52 -41.20
N ALA A 88 -38.78 -14.87 -41.38
CA ALA A 88 -39.11 -13.61 -40.73
C ALA A 88 -39.21 -13.74 -39.20
N MET A 89 -39.72 -14.87 -38.69
CA MET A 89 -39.78 -15.15 -37.26
C MET A 89 -38.40 -15.41 -36.66
N SER A 90 -37.54 -16.13 -37.37
CA SER A 90 -36.13 -16.29 -36.99
C SER A 90 -35.41 -14.95 -36.96
N GLU A 91 -35.55 -14.13 -38.01
CA GLU A 91 -34.99 -12.77 -38.07
C GLU A 91 -35.51 -11.90 -36.91
N LYS A 92 -36.82 -11.92 -36.64
CA LYS A 92 -37.40 -11.20 -35.50
C LYS A 92 -36.79 -11.66 -34.17
N GLN A 93 -36.66 -12.97 -33.96
CA GLN A 93 -36.10 -13.49 -32.70
C GLN A 93 -34.63 -13.08 -32.55
N THR A 94 -33.82 -13.21 -33.61
CA THR A 94 -32.43 -12.75 -33.59
C THR A 94 -32.31 -11.26 -33.29
N LEU A 95 -33.17 -10.42 -33.89
CA LEU A 95 -33.20 -8.98 -33.60
C LEU A 95 -33.63 -8.67 -32.16
N MET A 96 -34.57 -9.43 -31.59
CA MET A 96 -34.97 -9.25 -30.18
C MET A 96 -33.85 -9.66 -29.22
N ASP A 97 -33.19 -10.78 -29.48
CA ASP A 97 -32.06 -11.26 -28.68
C ASP A 97 -30.87 -10.30 -28.76
N ASP A 98 -30.57 -9.76 -29.95
CA ASP A 98 -29.55 -8.73 -30.17
C ASP A 98 -29.88 -7.42 -29.45
N ALA A 99 -31.15 -6.99 -29.48
CA ALA A 99 -31.60 -5.79 -28.79
C ALA A 99 -31.48 -5.93 -27.26
N ASP A 100 -31.88 -7.08 -26.70
CA ASP A 100 -31.75 -7.35 -25.27
C ASP A 100 -30.28 -7.47 -24.84
N SER A 101 -29.45 -8.13 -25.65
CA SER A 101 -28.00 -8.19 -25.46
C SER A 101 -27.39 -6.78 -25.45
N CYS A 102 -27.75 -5.93 -26.42
CA CYS A 102 -27.30 -4.54 -26.49
C CYS A 102 -27.74 -3.73 -25.26
N ARG A 103 -28.98 -3.92 -24.80
CA ARG A 103 -29.52 -3.24 -23.63
C ARG A 103 -28.79 -3.61 -22.34
N ARG A 104 -28.49 -4.90 -22.14
CA ARG A 104 -27.68 -5.39 -21.01
C ARG A 104 -26.27 -4.81 -21.07
N LYS A 105 -25.64 -4.85 -22.25
CA LYS A 105 -24.32 -4.23 -22.45
C LYS A 105 -24.32 -2.74 -22.14
N MET A 106 -25.33 -1.99 -22.57
CA MET A 106 -25.45 -0.57 -22.24
C MET A 106 -25.63 -0.32 -20.74
N ALA A 107 -26.44 -1.13 -20.05
CA ALA A 107 -26.62 -1.01 -18.60
C ALA A 107 -25.30 -1.28 -17.86
N ASN A 108 -24.60 -2.34 -18.21
CA ASN A 108 -23.31 -2.73 -17.63
C ASN A 108 -22.23 -1.68 -17.91
N ALA A 109 -22.14 -1.17 -19.14
CA ALA A 109 -21.21 -0.11 -19.50
C ALA A 109 -21.49 1.18 -18.72
N THR A 110 -22.77 1.55 -18.56
CA THR A 110 -23.16 2.74 -17.80
C THR A 110 -22.79 2.59 -16.32
N ALA A 111 -23.02 1.42 -15.72
CA ALA A 111 -22.62 1.13 -14.35
C ALA A 111 -21.11 1.17 -14.17
N LEU A 112 -20.35 0.59 -15.10
CA LEU A 112 -18.88 0.59 -15.09
C LEU A 112 -18.30 2.01 -15.22
N ILE A 113 -18.81 2.81 -16.17
CA ILE A 113 -18.39 4.20 -16.36
C ILE A 113 -18.68 5.03 -15.10
N LYS A 114 -19.87 4.91 -14.50
CA LYS A 114 -20.20 5.62 -13.26
C LYS A 114 -19.35 5.15 -12.08
N GLY A 115 -19.09 3.85 -11.98
CA GLY A 115 -18.23 3.26 -10.95
C GLY A 115 -16.81 3.82 -11.00
N LEU A 116 -16.23 3.85 -12.21
CA LEU A 116 -14.86 4.28 -12.48
C LEU A 116 -14.70 5.78 -12.72
N ALA A 117 -15.78 6.56 -12.84
CA ALA A 117 -15.69 8.01 -13.09
C ALA A 117 -14.88 8.74 -12.00
N GLY A 118 -15.10 8.40 -10.73
CA GLY A 118 -14.32 8.96 -9.61
C GLY A 118 -12.87 8.48 -9.62
N GLU A 119 -12.63 7.23 -10.02
CA GLU A 119 -11.29 6.66 -10.19
C GLU A 119 -10.51 7.41 -11.28
N ARG A 120 -11.16 7.67 -12.42
CA ARG A 120 -10.57 8.43 -13.53
C ARG A 120 -10.16 9.82 -13.09
N VAL A 121 -11.02 10.55 -12.38
CA VAL A 121 -10.68 11.90 -11.87
C VAL A 121 -9.47 11.81 -10.94
N ARG A 122 -9.49 10.89 -9.98
CA ARG A 122 -8.41 10.70 -9.02
C ARG A 122 -7.09 10.29 -9.66
N TRP A 123 -7.08 9.37 -10.62
CA TRP A 123 -5.88 9.00 -11.36
C TRP A 123 -5.38 10.14 -12.24
N THR A 124 -6.29 10.96 -12.79
CA THR A 124 -5.90 12.15 -13.56
C THR A 124 -5.24 13.18 -12.65
N GLU A 125 -5.79 13.40 -11.45
CA GLU A 125 -5.20 14.28 -10.44
C GLU A 125 -3.86 13.72 -9.93
N ALA A 126 -3.80 12.44 -9.57
CA ALA A 126 -2.58 11.78 -9.14
C ALA A 126 -1.50 11.82 -10.23
N SER A 127 -1.86 11.62 -11.51
CA SER A 127 -0.94 11.73 -12.64
C SER A 127 -0.37 13.14 -12.77
N LYS A 128 -1.20 14.19 -12.61
CA LYS A 128 -0.72 15.58 -12.57
C LYS A 128 0.20 15.83 -11.38
N MET A 129 -0.19 15.37 -10.19
CA MET A 129 0.65 15.48 -8.99
C MET A 129 2.00 14.78 -9.16
N TYR A 130 2.02 13.59 -9.75
CA TYR A 130 3.26 12.86 -10.05
C TYR A 130 4.11 13.60 -11.06
N GLN A 131 3.52 14.22 -12.09
CA GLN A 131 4.26 15.04 -13.03
C GLN A 131 4.94 16.22 -12.32
N GLU A 132 4.20 16.95 -11.47
CA GLU A 132 4.77 18.03 -10.67
C GLU A 132 5.82 17.54 -9.65
N GLN A 133 5.67 16.32 -9.13
CA GLN A 133 6.67 15.71 -8.26
C GLN A 133 7.94 15.35 -9.03
N ILE A 134 7.83 14.82 -10.24
CA ILE A 134 8.98 14.52 -11.12
C ILE A 134 9.77 15.80 -11.38
N ASP A 135 9.08 16.90 -11.68
CA ASP A 135 9.73 18.19 -11.96
C ASP A 135 10.48 18.74 -10.74
N ARG A 136 9.96 18.54 -9.52
CA ARG A 136 10.57 18.96 -8.24
C ARG A 136 11.57 17.95 -7.66
N LEU A 137 11.59 16.72 -8.17
CA LEU A 137 12.32 15.59 -7.59
C LEU A 137 13.82 15.87 -7.48
N VAL A 138 14.39 16.59 -8.45
CA VAL A 138 15.82 16.91 -8.46
C VAL A 138 16.21 17.73 -7.23
N GLY A 139 15.44 18.77 -6.89
CA GLY A 139 15.68 19.58 -5.70
C GLY A 139 15.43 18.80 -4.40
N ASP A 140 14.39 17.96 -4.37
CA ASP A 140 14.05 17.15 -3.20
C ASP A 140 15.14 16.10 -2.89
N ILE A 141 15.68 15.45 -3.93
CA ILE A 141 16.83 14.53 -3.80
C ILE A 141 18.08 15.28 -3.37
N LEU A 142 18.32 16.49 -3.86
CA LEU A 142 19.47 17.29 -3.45
C LEU A 142 19.42 17.63 -1.95
N LEU A 143 18.26 18.01 -1.43
CA LEU A 143 18.05 18.22 -0.01
C LEU A 143 18.26 16.93 0.79
N ALA A 144 17.67 15.81 0.34
CA ALA A 144 17.78 14.53 1.03
C ALA A 144 19.22 14.02 1.08
N THR A 145 19.95 14.11 -0.03
CA THR A 145 21.36 13.70 -0.11
C THR A 145 22.29 14.62 0.68
N GLY A 146 22.07 15.94 0.63
CA GLY A 146 22.76 16.90 1.48
C GLY A 146 22.55 16.62 2.96
N PHE A 147 21.32 16.31 3.35
CA PHE A 147 20.97 15.94 4.72
C PHE A 147 21.69 14.65 5.16
N LEU A 148 21.59 13.56 4.39
CA LEU A 148 22.25 12.29 4.72
C LEU A 148 23.78 12.41 4.80
N SER A 149 24.38 13.33 4.03
CA SER A 149 25.84 13.48 3.94
C SER A 149 26.42 14.40 5.02
N TYR A 150 25.71 15.48 5.38
CA TYR A 150 26.28 16.56 6.19
C TYR A 150 25.54 16.83 7.50
N ALA A 151 24.27 16.43 7.65
CA ALA A 151 23.48 16.79 8.83
C ALA A 151 23.83 15.98 10.09
N GLY A 152 24.43 14.80 9.93
CA GLY A 152 24.69 13.84 11.01
C GLY A 152 25.33 14.42 12.27
N PRO A 153 26.46 15.16 12.19
CA PRO A 153 27.17 15.67 13.36
C PRO A 153 26.47 16.82 14.09
N PHE A 154 25.41 17.39 13.51
CA PHE A 154 24.78 18.61 14.00
C PHE A 154 23.52 18.31 14.81
N ASN A 155 23.25 19.18 15.79
CA ASN A 155 21.99 19.18 16.54
C ASN A 155 20.81 19.66 15.67
N GLN A 156 19.59 19.56 16.20
CA GLN A 156 18.36 19.92 15.47
C GLN A 156 18.36 21.38 14.96
N GLU A 157 18.84 22.33 15.76
CA GLU A 157 18.83 23.75 15.40
C GLU A 157 19.74 24.02 14.20
N PHE A 158 20.95 23.46 14.22
CA PHE A 158 21.88 23.56 13.11
C PHE A 158 21.40 22.80 11.87
N ARG A 159 20.76 21.64 12.02
CA ARG A 159 20.13 20.93 10.89
C ARG A 159 19.04 21.75 10.23
N ASN A 160 18.20 22.41 11.03
CA ASN A 160 17.16 23.32 10.53
C ASN A 160 17.79 24.51 9.81
N HIS A 161 18.86 25.08 10.36
CA HIS A 161 19.59 26.18 9.74
C HIS A 161 20.22 25.77 8.39
N LEU A 162 20.89 24.61 8.32
CA LEU A 162 21.46 24.07 7.09
C LEU A 162 20.39 23.86 6.03
N ASN A 163 19.27 23.22 6.39
CA ASN A 163 18.14 23.03 5.47
C ASN A 163 17.59 24.36 4.95
N GLN A 164 17.47 25.38 5.82
CA GLN A 164 17.04 26.72 5.38
C GLN A 164 18.05 27.37 4.43
N CYS A 165 19.35 27.24 4.70
CA CYS A 165 20.39 27.76 3.80
C CYS A 165 20.38 27.05 2.45
N TRP A 166 20.26 25.72 2.41
CA TRP A 166 20.17 24.96 1.17
C TRP A 166 18.92 25.35 0.35
N ARG A 167 17.76 25.50 1.01
CA ARG A 167 16.53 25.99 0.36
C ARG A 167 16.72 27.39 -0.24
N LYS A 168 17.35 28.32 0.49
CA LYS A 168 17.65 29.66 -0.03
C LYS A 168 18.53 29.62 -1.29
N GLU A 169 19.55 28.77 -1.31
CA GLU A 169 20.42 28.65 -2.49
C GLU A 169 19.71 27.99 -3.68
N MET A 170 18.82 27.02 -3.43
CA MET A 170 17.99 26.42 -4.49
C MET A 170 17.03 27.44 -5.11
N VAL A 171 16.40 28.30 -4.30
CA VAL A 171 15.58 29.41 -4.81
C VAL A 171 16.41 30.35 -5.68
N LYS A 172 17.62 30.72 -5.24
CA LYS A 172 18.51 31.61 -6.00
C LYS A 172 18.99 31.00 -7.32
N THR A 173 19.14 29.68 -7.37
CA THR A 173 19.58 28.93 -8.56
C THR A 173 18.42 28.44 -9.43
N ASN A 174 17.17 28.77 -9.09
CA ASN A 174 15.94 28.35 -9.78
C ASN A 174 15.81 26.81 -9.89
N ILE A 175 16.27 26.07 -8.88
CA ILE A 175 16.04 24.62 -8.81
C ILE A 175 14.65 24.40 -8.19
N PRO A 176 13.72 23.71 -8.88
CA PRO A 176 12.42 23.39 -8.31
C PRO A 176 12.55 22.37 -7.18
N PHE A 177 11.86 22.60 -6.07
CA PHE A 177 11.78 21.70 -4.92
C PHE A 177 10.41 21.84 -4.26
N SER A 178 10.08 20.91 -3.36
CA SER A 178 8.82 20.93 -2.60
C SER A 178 8.95 21.79 -1.33
N ASP A 179 8.07 22.79 -1.17
CA ASP A 179 8.08 23.71 -0.03
C ASP A 179 7.87 22.97 1.31
N ASP A 180 6.92 22.03 1.33
CA ASP A 180 6.54 21.25 2.53
C ASP A 180 7.34 19.94 2.69
N LEU A 181 8.53 19.82 2.06
CA LEU A 181 9.31 18.58 2.10
C LEU A 181 9.78 18.25 3.52
N VAL A 182 9.26 17.16 4.07
CA VAL A 182 9.80 16.49 5.26
C VAL A 182 10.70 15.34 4.81
N ILE A 183 12.02 15.53 4.92
CA ILE A 183 13.06 14.61 4.44
C ILE A 183 12.87 13.18 4.99
N VAL A 184 12.45 13.06 6.25
CA VAL A 184 12.21 11.76 6.90
C VAL A 184 11.15 10.95 6.16
N ASN A 185 10.02 11.58 5.85
CA ASN A 185 8.88 10.91 5.21
C ASN A 185 9.15 10.53 3.75
N MET A 186 10.11 11.20 3.10
CA MET A 186 10.53 10.88 1.74
C MET A 186 11.34 9.58 1.67
N LEU A 187 12.20 9.33 2.67
CA LEU A 187 13.16 8.23 2.65
C LEU A 187 12.71 7.00 3.44
N VAL A 188 11.80 7.18 4.40
CA VAL A 188 11.35 6.14 5.32
C VAL A 188 9.85 6.25 5.56
N ASP A 189 9.17 5.12 5.54
CA ASP A 189 7.76 5.01 5.82
C ASP A 189 7.47 4.99 7.34
N SER A 190 6.25 5.35 7.72
CA SER A 190 5.85 5.40 9.12
C SER A 190 5.92 4.04 9.84
N ALA A 191 5.79 2.91 9.13
CA ALA A 191 5.88 1.60 9.76
C ALA A 191 7.32 1.27 10.17
N THR A 192 8.31 1.61 9.33
CA THR A 192 9.73 1.47 9.69
C THR A 192 10.10 2.34 10.91
N ILE A 193 9.59 3.58 10.99
CA ILE A 193 9.78 4.44 12.18
C ILE A 193 9.15 3.79 13.42
N GLY A 194 7.95 3.22 13.28
CA GLY A 194 7.30 2.45 14.35
C GLY A 194 8.15 1.28 14.85
N THR A 195 8.78 0.53 13.93
CA THR A 195 9.71 -0.55 14.27
C THR A 195 10.93 -0.05 15.04
N TRP A 196 11.51 1.09 14.64
CA TRP A 196 12.64 1.68 15.40
C TRP A 196 12.23 2.07 16.82
N ASN A 197 11.03 2.63 16.98
CA ASN A 197 10.50 2.99 18.30
C ASN A 197 10.32 1.77 19.20
N LEU A 198 9.81 0.66 18.66
CA LEU A 198 9.72 -0.63 19.36
C LEU A 198 11.10 -1.18 19.75
N GLN A 199 12.10 -0.97 18.90
CA GLN A 199 13.50 -1.30 19.16
C GLN A 199 14.16 -0.34 20.17
N GLY A 200 13.45 0.66 20.68
CA GLY A 200 13.91 1.57 21.72
C GLY A 200 14.58 2.85 21.21
N LEU A 201 14.47 3.18 19.92
CA LEU A 201 14.78 4.52 19.44
C LEU A 201 13.72 5.49 19.98
N PRO A 202 14.10 6.66 20.51
CA PRO A 202 13.14 7.68 20.89
C PRO A 202 12.34 8.23 19.70
N ASN A 203 11.09 8.61 19.95
CA ASN A 203 10.17 9.15 18.94
C ASN A 203 10.28 10.69 18.77
N ASP A 204 11.45 11.27 19.07
CA ASP A 204 11.72 12.69 18.82
C ASP A 204 12.35 12.90 17.44
N ASP A 205 12.17 14.11 16.86
CA ASP A 205 12.61 14.43 15.50
C ASP A 205 14.11 14.16 15.28
N LEU A 206 14.95 14.50 16.26
CA LEU A 206 16.41 14.33 16.15
C LEU A 206 16.76 12.84 16.13
N SER A 207 16.17 12.05 17.02
CA SER A 207 16.39 10.60 17.09
C SER A 207 15.92 9.88 15.82
N ILE A 208 14.76 10.26 15.27
CA ILE A 208 14.25 9.69 14.02
C ILE A 208 15.18 10.06 12.85
N GLN A 209 15.63 11.31 12.77
CA GLN A 209 16.62 11.74 11.78
C GLN A 209 17.96 11.01 11.93
N ASN A 210 18.38 10.75 13.17
CA ASN A 210 19.58 9.97 13.44
C ASN A 210 19.42 8.52 12.97
N GLY A 211 18.28 7.90 13.25
CA GLY A 211 17.93 6.56 12.75
C GLY A 211 17.90 6.50 11.22
N LEU A 212 17.41 7.56 10.57
CA LEU A 212 17.44 7.72 9.12
C LEU A 212 18.87 7.71 8.58
N ILE A 213 19.78 8.51 9.15
CA ILE A 213 21.18 8.55 8.68
C ILE A 213 21.87 7.20 8.94
N VAL A 214 21.65 6.57 10.10
CA VAL A 214 22.21 5.24 10.41
C VAL A 214 21.80 4.17 9.39
N THR A 215 20.57 4.24 8.87
CA THR A 215 20.01 3.19 8.00
C THR A 215 20.13 3.48 6.50
N ARG A 216 20.11 4.75 6.09
CA ARG A 216 20.07 5.15 4.68
C ARG A 216 21.37 5.80 4.18
N ALA A 217 22.25 6.27 5.06
CA ALA A 217 23.51 6.86 4.61
C ALA A 217 24.41 5.80 3.97
N SER A 218 25.19 6.23 2.99
CA SER A 218 26.07 5.34 2.23
C SER A 218 27.30 4.90 3.04
N ARG A 219 27.86 5.77 3.88
CA ARG A 219 29.03 5.48 4.72
C ARG A 219 28.60 4.86 6.05
N PHE A 220 29.48 4.05 6.64
CA PHE A 220 29.20 3.40 7.91
C PHE A 220 29.06 4.43 9.04
N PRO A 221 28.04 4.28 9.92
CA PRO A 221 27.77 5.24 10.97
C PRO A 221 28.75 5.15 12.15
N LEU A 222 29.22 6.32 12.60
CA LEU A 222 29.93 6.53 13.85
C LEU A 222 29.05 7.35 14.78
N LEU A 223 28.58 6.71 15.86
CA LEU A 223 27.67 7.29 16.84
C LEU A 223 28.45 7.98 17.96
N ILE A 224 28.23 9.27 18.13
CA ILE A 224 28.63 10.01 19.34
C ILE A 224 27.51 9.84 20.37
N ASP A 225 27.63 8.83 21.23
CA ASP A 225 26.56 8.37 22.13
C ASP A 225 27.03 8.28 23.59
N PRO A 226 27.21 9.41 24.28
CA PRO A 226 27.67 9.42 25.67
C PRO A 226 26.66 8.75 26.64
N GLN A 227 25.36 8.78 26.33
CA GLN A 227 24.31 8.18 27.16
C GLN A 227 24.04 6.70 26.85
N GLY A 228 24.56 6.17 25.74
CA GLY A 228 24.41 4.77 25.34
C GLY A 228 23.04 4.42 24.73
N GLN A 229 22.25 5.41 24.30
CA GLN A 229 20.91 5.18 23.72
C GLN A 229 21.00 4.57 22.32
N GLY A 230 21.79 5.17 21.42
CA GLY A 230 21.98 4.68 20.05
C GLY A 230 22.58 3.28 20.03
N LYS A 231 23.53 3.02 20.92
CA LYS A 231 24.12 1.69 21.12
C LYS A 231 23.10 0.65 21.55
N ALA A 232 22.24 0.99 22.52
CA ALA A 232 21.19 0.07 22.99
C ALA A 232 20.16 -0.22 21.89
N TRP A 233 19.82 0.79 21.07
CA TRP A 233 18.94 0.64 19.92
C TRP A 233 19.54 -0.28 18.86
N ILE A 234 20.79 -0.10 18.44
CA ILE A 234 21.45 -0.98 17.44
C ILE A 234 21.48 -2.43 17.90
N LYS A 235 21.79 -2.68 19.18
CA LYS A 235 21.78 -4.03 19.74
C LYS A 235 20.42 -4.70 19.65
N LYS A 236 19.33 -3.95 19.82
CA LYS A 236 17.96 -4.47 19.67
C LYS A 236 17.55 -4.61 18.21
N LYS A 237 17.97 -3.68 17.35
CA LYS A 237 17.69 -3.69 15.91
C LYS A 237 18.31 -4.91 15.22
N GLU A 238 19.56 -5.22 15.55
CA GLU A 238 20.32 -6.33 14.94
C GLU A 238 20.27 -7.62 15.80
N ALA A 239 19.33 -7.71 16.75
CA ALA A 239 19.23 -8.86 17.66
C ALA A 239 18.92 -10.17 16.92
N GLU A 240 18.12 -10.11 15.86
CA GLU A 240 17.78 -11.26 15.01
C GLU A 240 18.84 -11.58 13.95
N ASN A 241 19.81 -10.67 13.74
CA ASN A 241 20.85 -10.76 12.71
C ASN A 241 22.22 -11.20 13.29
N ASP A 242 22.26 -11.76 14.49
CA ASP A 242 23.48 -12.22 15.17
C ASP A 242 24.59 -11.15 15.26
N LEU A 243 24.24 -9.95 15.75
CA LEU A 243 25.17 -8.84 15.94
C LEU A 243 26.41 -9.24 16.76
N LYS A 244 27.59 -9.09 16.16
CA LYS A 244 28.87 -9.27 16.84
C LYS A 244 29.30 -7.96 17.49
N VAL A 245 29.61 -7.99 18.78
CA VAL A 245 30.05 -6.81 19.53
C VAL A 245 31.53 -6.95 19.89
N THR A 246 32.35 -5.95 19.55
CA THR A 246 33.79 -5.96 19.83
C THR A 246 34.31 -4.58 20.22
N ARG A 247 35.59 -4.49 20.57
CA ARG A 247 36.32 -3.26 20.92
C ARG A 247 37.64 -3.26 20.16
N LEU A 248 38.18 -2.09 19.83
CA LEU A 248 39.47 -1.99 19.12
C LEU A 248 40.62 -2.67 19.90
N ASN A 249 40.60 -2.58 21.23
CA ASN A 249 41.64 -3.19 22.09
C ASN A 249 41.46 -4.70 22.31
N HIS A 250 40.44 -5.33 21.71
CA HIS A 250 40.18 -6.76 21.89
C HIS A 250 41.20 -7.59 21.10
N LYS A 251 41.82 -8.60 21.73
CA LYS A 251 42.84 -9.46 21.11
C LYS A 251 42.40 -10.07 19.78
N TYR A 252 41.12 -10.41 19.66
CA TYR A 252 40.54 -11.04 18.47
C TYR A 252 39.78 -10.06 17.57
N PHE A 253 39.99 -8.74 17.71
CA PHE A 253 39.30 -7.72 16.91
C PHE A 253 39.39 -7.98 15.41
N ARG A 254 40.60 -8.20 14.89
CA ARG A 254 40.82 -8.47 13.46
C ARG A 254 40.14 -9.75 12.99
N SER A 255 40.24 -10.84 13.75
CA SER A 255 39.52 -12.08 13.45
C SER A 255 38.00 -11.86 13.44
N HIS A 256 37.48 -11.09 14.39
CA HIS A 256 36.05 -10.78 14.43
C HIS A 256 35.58 -9.96 13.24
N LEU A 257 36.40 -9.01 12.78
CA LEU A 257 36.16 -8.24 11.57
C LEU A 257 36.21 -9.13 10.31
N GLU A 258 37.23 -9.98 10.18
CA GLU A 258 37.38 -10.96 9.10
C GLU A 258 36.16 -11.90 9.00
N ASP A 259 35.73 -12.46 10.14
CA ASP A 259 34.55 -13.34 10.22
C ASP A 259 33.27 -12.60 9.82
N SER A 260 33.07 -11.39 10.36
CA SER A 260 31.85 -10.61 10.10
C SER A 260 31.75 -10.20 8.63
N LEU A 261 32.85 -9.86 7.98
CA LEU A 261 32.90 -9.57 6.54
C LEU A 261 32.54 -10.80 5.70
N SER A 262 33.15 -11.95 6.04
CA SER A 262 33.00 -13.20 5.29
C SER A 262 31.61 -13.83 5.45
N LEU A 263 31.06 -13.77 6.66
CA LEU A 263 29.74 -14.33 6.98
C LEU A 263 28.60 -13.32 6.76
N GLY A 264 28.92 -12.05 6.54
CA GLY A 264 27.93 -10.99 6.38
C GLY A 264 27.18 -10.63 7.65
N LEU A 265 27.81 -10.83 8.81
CA LEU A 265 27.23 -10.53 10.13
C LEU A 265 27.45 -9.06 10.50
N PRO A 266 26.44 -8.36 11.05
CA PRO A 266 26.62 -7.01 11.57
C PRO A 266 27.68 -6.97 12.67
N LEU A 267 28.53 -5.93 12.66
CA LEU A 267 29.59 -5.71 13.64
C LEU A 267 29.41 -4.35 14.34
N LEU A 268 29.38 -4.34 15.66
CA LEU A 268 29.39 -3.13 16.49
C LEU A 268 30.73 -3.00 17.23
N ILE A 269 31.46 -1.92 16.95
CA ILE A 269 32.68 -1.54 17.68
C ILE A 269 32.30 -0.55 18.78
N GLU A 270 32.48 -0.97 20.03
CA GLU A 270 32.18 -0.16 21.21
C GLU A 270 33.39 0.65 21.69
N GLU A 271 33.10 1.84 22.25
CA GLU A 271 34.04 2.66 23.03
C GLU A 271 35.27 3.08 22.23
N VAL A 272 35.06 3.47 20.97
CA VAL A 272 36.12 4.02 20.13
C VAL A 272 36.56 5.39 20.65
N GLY A 273 37.87 5.61 20.69
CA GLY A 273 38.48 6.89 21.03
C GLY A 273 38.43 7.88 19.87
N GLU A 274 39.44 8.75 19.79
CA GLU A 274 39.61 9.70 18.67
C GLU A 274 40.35 9.06 17.48
N GLU A 275 41.04 7.93 17.71
CA GLU A 275 41.76 7.17 16.69
C GLU A 275 41.04 5.85 16.35
N LEU A 276 41.08 5.48 15.07
CA LEU A 276 40.60 4.20 14.54
C LEU A 276 41.78 3.30 14.17
N ASP A 277 41.60 1.99 14.25
CA ASP A 277 42.62 1.04 13.78
C ASP A 277 42.73 1.11 12.25
N PRO A 278 43.93 1.34 11.67
CA PRO A 278 44.14 1.42 10.21
C PRO A 278 43.66 0.19 9.43
N ALA A 279 43.51 -0.97 10.08
CA ALA A 279 42.92 -2.16 9.46
C ALA A 279 41.48 -1.93 8.96
N LEU A 280 40.78 -0.91 9.46
CA LEU A 280 39.44 -0.53 9.02
C LEU A 280 39.42 0.34 7.76
N ASP A 281 40.54 0.95 7.35
CA ASP A 281 40.53 1.99 6.31
C ASP A 281 39.94 1.51 4.98
N ASN A 282 40.40 0.37 4.47
CA ASN A 282 39.86 -0.22 3.23
C ASN A 282 38.39 -0.63 3.34
N VAL A 283 37.95 -0.99 4.55
CA VAL A 283 36.54 -1.36 4.81
C VAL A 283 35.68 -0.11 4.83
N LEU A 284 36.10 0.96 5.51
CA LEU A 284 35.37 2.22 5.63
C LEU A 284 35.26 2.95 4.29
N GLU A 285 36.34 2.95 3.50
CA GLU A 285 36.35 3.52 2.14
C GLU A 285 35.60 2.66 1.12
N LYS A 286 35.23 1.43 1.50
CA LYS A 286 34.63 0.42 0.62
C LYS A 286 35.47 0.16 -0.63
N ASN A 287 36.80 0.05 -0.45
CA ASN A 287 37.77 -0.29 -1.49
C ASN A 287 37.65 -1.77 -1.86
N PHE A 288 36.50 -2.16 -2.40
CA PHE A 288 36.14 -3.53 -2.72
C PHE A 288 36.66 -3.93 -4.10
N ILE A 289 37.53 -4.94 -4.12
CA ILE A 289 38.08 -5.53 -5.33
C ILE A 289 37.10 -6.59 -5.81
N LYS A 290 36.55 -6.43 -7.02
CA LYS A 290 35.66 -7.43 -7.62
C LYS A 290 36.47 -8.66 -8.04
N SER A 291 36.16 -9.81 -7.45
CA SER A 291 36.79 -11.11 -7.74
C SER A 291 35.72 -12.10 -8.17
N GLY A 292 35.43 -12.17 -9.47
CA GLY A 292 34.33 -12.97 -10.02
C GLY A 292 32.95 -12.36 -9.72
N SER A 293 32.05 -13.11 -9.08
CA SER A 293 30.74 -12.62 -8.63
C SER A 293 30.79 -11.89 -7.29
N ASN A 294 31.85 -12.10 -6.50
CA ASN A 294 31.93 -11.67 -5.12
C ASN A 294 32.92 -10.50 -4.97
N PHE A 295 32.78 -9.76 -3.87
CA PHE A 295 33.66 -8.64 -3.54
C PHE A 295 34.69 -9.09 -2.51
N LYS A 296 35.92 -8.59 -2.60
CA LYS A 296 36.98 -8.82 -1.61
C LYS A 296 37.51 -7.49 -1.09
N VAL A 297 37.95 -7.45 0.15
CA VAL A 297 38.60 -6.29 0.77
C VAL A 297 39.85 -6.72 1.50
N ARG A 298 40.89 -5.89 1.47
CA ARG A 298 42.13 -6.16 2.18
C ARG A 298 42.04 -5.62 3.61
N VAL A 299 42.08 -6.52 4.60
CA VAL A 299 42.09 -6.20 6.03
C VAL A 299 43.48 -6.51 6.57
N GLY A 300 44.29 -5.47 6.77
CA GLY A 300 45.73 -5.63 7.07
C GLY A 300 46.46 -6.36 5.93
N ASP A 301 46.97 -7.55 6.22
CA ASP A 301 47.71 -8.36 5.25
C ASP A 301 46.88 -9.45 4.56
N LYS A 302 45.60 -9.60 4.93
CA LYS A 302 44.73 -10.65 4.37
C LYS A 302 43.66 -10.07 3.44
N GLU A 303 43.36 -10.81 2.39
CA GLU A 303 42.17 -10.57 1.56
C GLU A 303 41.00 -11.38 2.09
N VAL A 304 39.90 -10.68 2.36
CA VAL A 304 38.68 -11.25 2.95
C VAL A 304 37.53 -11.03 1.98
N GLU A 305 36.67 -12.03 1.83
CA GLU A 305 35.45 -11.91 1.03
C GLU A 305 34.41 -11.06 1.76
N VAL A 306 33.70 -10.19 1.03
CA VAL A 306 32.70 -9.27 1.58
C VAL A 306 31.32 -9.68 1.11
N MET A 307 30.51 -10.14 2.05
CA MET A 307 29.09 -10.39 1.82
C MET A 307 28.31 -9.07 1.82
N LYS A 308 27.32 -8.96 0.94
CA LYS A 308 26.51 -7.74 0.78
C LYS A 308 25.66 -7.38 2.01
N THR A 309 25.41 -8.33 2.90
CA THR A 309 24.63 -8.15 4.13
C THR A 309 25.44 -7.56 5.28
N PHE A 310 26.78 -7.48 5.15
CA PHE A 310 27.64 -6.93 6.18
C PHE A 310 27.31 -5.46 6.46
N GLN A 311 27.17 -5.12 7.74
CA GLN A 311 26.98 -3.76 8.22
C GLN A 311 27.89 -3.48 9.42
N LEU A 312 28.61 -2.34 9.36
CA LEU A 312 29.48 -1.89 10.45
C LEU A 312 28.85 -0.72 11.19
N TYR A 313 28.88 -0.78 12.51
CA TYR A 313 28.47 0.28 13.43
C TYR A 313 29.61 0.62 14.38
N ILE A 314 29.86 1.91 14.56
CA ILE A 314 30.90 2.40 15.48
C ILE A 314 30.24 3.27 16.54
N SER A 315 30.65 3.16 17.80
CA SER A 315 30.13 3.99 18.89
C SER A 315 31.23 4.52 19.79
N THR A 316 31.11 5.78 20.20
CA THR A 316 31.97 6.42 21.20
C THR A 316 31.14 6.95 22.36
N LYS A 317 31.75 6.95 23.56
CA LYS A 317 31.18 7.57 24.77
C LYS A 317 31.65 9.01 24.98
N LEU A 318 32.63 9.47 24.20
CA LEU A 318 33.14 10.82 24.30
C LEU A 318 32.03 11.78 23.84
N SER A 319 31.71 12.78 24.66
CA SER A 319 30.63 13.73 24.33
C SER A 319 31.01 14.73 23.25
N ASN A 320 32.31 15.03 23.11
CA ASN A 320 32.84 15.94 22.11
C ASN A 320 34.24 15.47 21.64
N PRO A 321 34.33 14.38 20.86
CA PRO A 321 35.59 13.86 20.34
C PRO A 321 36.13 14.76 19.21
N ALA A 322 37.44 14.97 19.17
CA ALA A 322 38.10 15.69 18.09
C ALA A 322 38.54 14.72 16.97
N TYR A 323 37.61 14.37 16.08
CA TYR A 323 37.91 13.51 14.93
C TYR A 323 38.63 14.27 13.80
N THR A 324 39.56 13.60 13.13
CA THR A 324 40.28 14.16 11.98
C THR A 324 39.37 14.28 10.75
N PRO A 325 39.66 15.18 9.79
CA PRO A 325 38.89 15.29 8.56
C PRO A 325 38.80 13.98 7.76
N GLU A 326 39.81 13.12 7.87
CA GLU A 326 39.80 11.78 7.25
C GLU A 326 38.68 10.90 7.81
N ILE A 327 38.46 10.92 9.13
CA ILE A 327 37.38 10.14 9.76
C ILE A 327 36.01 10.68 9.34
N TYR A 328 35.85 12.01 9.24
CA TYR A 328 34.65 12.66 8.71
C TYR A 328 34.38 12.30 7.23
N ALA A 329 35.42 12.05 6.44
CA ALA A 329 35.30 11.66 5.04
C ALA A 329 34.94 10.17 4.88
N ARG A 330 35.49 9.30 5.73
CA ARG A 330 35.32 7.83 5.67
C ARG A 330 34.05 7.33 6.37
N THR A 331 33.56 8.04 7.38
CA THR A 331 32.41 7.62 8.20
C THR A 331 31.27 8.64 8.18
N SER A 332 30.05 8.18 8.45
CA SER A 332 28.91 9.06 8.74
C SER A 332 28.90 9.34 10.24
N ILE A 333 29.49 10.46 10.68
CA ILE A 333 29.44 10.85 12.09
C ILE A 333 28.04 11.35 12.44
N ILE A 334 27.46 10.82 13.51
CA ILE A 334 26.10 11.13 13.94
C ILE A 334 26.11 11.47 15.42
N ASP A 335 25.60 12.66 15.72
CA ASP A 335 25.42 13.12 17.09
C ASP A 335 24.18 12.49 17.71
N PHE A 336 24.39 11.50 18.58
CA PHE A 336 23.36 10.84 19.39
C PHE A 336 23.27 11.42 20.80
N THR A 337 23.87 12.59 21.05
CA THR A 337 23.71 13.26 22.34
C THR A 337 22.25 13.60 22.59
N VAL A 338 21.77 13.22 23.76
CA VAL A 338 20.41 13.53 24.18
C VAL A 338 20.27 15.04 24.34
N THR A 339 19.25 15.65 23.71
CA THR A 339 18.94 17.07 23.84
C THR A 339 17.87 17.32 24.91
N MET A 340 17.77 18.57 25.41
CA MET A 340 16.74 18.94 26.40
C MET A 340 15.33 18.64 25.89
N LYS A 341 15.04 18.98 24.63
CA LYS A 341 13.74 18.72 24.00
C LYS A 341 13.52 17.22 23.77
N GLY A 342 14.52 16.50 23.25
CA GLY A 342 14.42 15.05 23.03
C GLY A 342 14.16 14.28 24.33
N LEU A 343 14.86 14.62 25.42
CA LEU A 343 14.59 14.01 26.72
C LEU A 343 13.21 14.42 27.27
N GLU A 344 12.77 15.66 27.07
CA GLU A 344 11.43 16.08 27.45
C GLU A 344 10.36 15.23 26.75
N ASP A 345 10.48 15.01 25.44
CA ASP A 345 9.51 14.18 24.70
C ASP A 345 9.57 12.70 25.14
N GLN A 346 10.77 12.18 25.46
CA GLN A 346 10.92 10.84 26.05
C GLN A 346 10.24 10.73 27.43
N LEU A 347 10.48 11.70 28.31
CA LEU A 347 9.89 11.74 29.65
C LEU A 347 8.37 11.90 29.57
N LEU A 348 7.85 12.66 28.61
CA LEU A 348 6.41 12.78 28.38
C LEU A 348 5.79 11.42 28.05
N GLY A 349 6.44 10.62 27.18
CA GLY A 349 6.01 9.25 26.92
C GLY A 349 5.92 8.40 28.19
N ILE A 350 6.93 8.49 29.06
CA ILE A 350 6.97 7.76 30.33
C ILE A 350 5.86 8.22 31.29
N VAL A 351 5.59 9.52 31.37
CA VAL A 351 4.53 10.09 32.22
C VAL A 351 3.16 9.60 31.74
N ILE A 352 2.90 9.66 30.44
CA ILE A 352 1.60 9.23 29.87
C ILE A 352 1.39 7.73 30.08
N LEU A 353 2.41 6.90 29.84
CA LEU A 353 2.37 5.46 30.12
C LEU A 353 2.01 5.15 31.58
N THR A 354 2.44 5.99 32.53
CA THR A 354 2.24 5.76 33.96
C THR A 354 0.92 6.34 34.49
N GLU A 355 0.57 7.57 34.11
CA GLU A 355 -0.61 8.27 34.63
C GLU A 355 -1.89 8.03 33.82
N LYS A 356 -1.75 7.75 32.52
CA LYS A 356 -2.86 7.60 31.56
C LYS A 356 -2.60 6.45 30.59
N GLN A 357 -2.39 5.25 31.13
CA GLN A 357 -2.14 4.04 30.34
C GLN A 357 -3.24 3.78 29.30
N GLU A 358 -4.50 4.07 29.61
CA GLU A 358 -5.63 3.96 28.68
C GLU A 358 -5.45 4.84 27.43
N LEU A 359 -4.96 6.08 27.61
CA LEU A 359 -4.72 7.02 26.52
C LEU A 359 -3.59 6.54 25.60
N GLU A 360 -2.53 5.95 26.16
CA GLU A 360 -1.42 5.41 25.36
C GLU A 360 -1.82 4.10 24.65
N ALA A 361 -2.68 3.28 25.28
CA ALA A 361 -3.26 2.10 24.65
C ALA A 361 -4.19 2.50 23.48
N GLU A 362 -5.02 3.52 23.65
CA GLU A 362 -5.86 4.08 22.60
C GLU A 362 -5.02 4.62 21.44
N ARG A 363 -3.95 5.37 21.74
CA ARG A 363 -2.99 5.88 20.74
C ARG A 363 -2.34 4.74 19.94
N THR A 364 -1.88 3.70 20.63
CA THR A 364 -1.20 2.56 20.00
C THR A 364 -2.17 1.82 19.07
N LYS A 365 -3.39 1.56 19.56
CA LYS A 365 -4.45 0.93 18.77
C LYS A 365 -4.82 1.78 17.55
N LEU A 366 -4.93 3.09 17.71
CA LEU A 366 -5.20 4.03 16.62
C LEU A 366 -4.09 3.96 15.54
N LEU A 367 -2.82 3.93 15.94
CA LEU A 367 -1.69 3.82 15.01
C LEU A 367 -1.68 2.49 14.25
N GLU A 368 -1.98 1.38 14.92
CA GLU A 368 -2.13 0.06 14.30
C GLU A 368 -3.29 0.06 13.28
N GLU A 369 -4.45 0.60 13.66
CA GLU A 369 -5.62 0.72 12.80
C GLU A 369 -5.33 1.61 11.58
N VAL A 370 -4.70 2.77 11.77
CA VAL A 370 -4.29 3.67 10.68
C VAL A 370 -3.34 2.98 9.72
N THR A 371 -2.34 2.26 10.24
CA THR A 371 -1.36 1.55 9.40
C THR A 371 -2.01 0.41 8.62
N ALA A 372 -2.86 -0.39 9.27
CA ALA A 372 -3.61 -1.46 8.64
C ALA A 372 -4.59 -0.92 7.57
N ASN A 373 -5.29 0.18 7.86
CA ASN A 373 -6.21 0.83 6.93
C ASN A 373 -5.48 1.43 5.74
N LYS A 374 -4.33 2.09 5.93
CA LYS A 374 -3.49 2.60 4.84
C LYS A 374 -3.03 1.48 3.90
N ARG A 375 -2.56 0.35 4.45
CA ARG A 375 -2.20 -0.84 3.66
C ARG A 375 -3.41 -1.38 2.90
N LYS A 376 -4.55 -1.54 3.58
CA LYS A 376 -5.78 -2.03 2.97
C LYS A 376 -6.27 -1.16 1.82
N VAL A 377 -6.17 0.17 1.91
CA VAL A 377 -6.50 1.07 0.79
C VAL A 377 -5.62 0.75 -0.42
N LYS A 378 -4.31 0.64 -0.20
CA LYS A 378 -3.36 0.31 -1.28
C LYS A 378 -3.64 -1.07 -1.89
N ASP A 379 -3.86 -2.09 -1.05
CA ASP A 379 -4.15 -3.45 -1.52
C ASP A 379 -5.46 -3.52 -2.33
N LEU A 380 -6.48 -2.75 -1.93
CA LEU A 380 -7.73 -2.64 -2.67
C LEU A 380 -7.54 -1.95 -4.02
N GLU A 381 -6.71 -0.89 -4.08
CA GLU A 381 -6.37 -0.19 -5.33
C GLU A 381 -5.56 -1.09 -6.27
N ASP A 382 -4.54 -1.79 -5.76
CA ASP A 382 -3.73 -2.72 -6.53
C ASP A 382 -4.60 -3.90 -7.04
N SER A 383 -5.54 -4.39 -6.21
CA SER A 383 -6.50 -5.43 -6.62
C SER A 383 -7.46 -4.93 -7.70
N LEU A 384 -7.96 -3.69 -7.59
CA LEU A 384 -8.82 -3.06 -8.60
C LEU A 384 -8.09 -2.99 -9.94
N LEU A 385 -6.84 -2.51 -9.92
CA LEU A 385 -6.03 -2.32 -11.11
C LEU A 385 -5.63 -3.65 -11.75
N LEU A 386 -5.22 -4.62 -10.93
CA LEU A 386 -4.93 -5.98 -11.39
C LEU A 386 -6.13 -6.58 -12.11
N ARG A 387 -7.33 -6.48 -11.53
CA ARG A 387 -8.55 -7.04 -12.14
C ARG A 387 -8.90 -6.40 -13.48
N LEU A 388 -8.74 -5.08 -13.60
CA LEU A 388 -8.94 -4.35 -14.87
C LEU A 388 -7.93 -4.76 -15.94
N THR A 389 -6.69 -5.08 -15.55
CA THR A 389 -5.64 -5.51 -16.49
C THR A 389 -5.69 -6.99 -16.85
N SER A 390 -6.18 -7.85 -15.94
CA SER A 390 -6.22 -9.30 -16.14
C SER A 390 -7.39 -9.76 -16.99
N THR A 391 -8.45 -8.96 -17.13
CA THR A 391 -9.61 -9.34 -17.96
C THR A 391 -9.23 -9.25 -19.45
N GLN A 392 -9.11 -10.40 -20.10
CA GLN A 392 -9.00 -10.48 -21.55
C GLN A 392 -10.39 -10.56 -22.17
N GLY A 393 -10.78 -9.53 -22.93
CA GLY A 393 -12.08 -9.45 -23.58
C GLY A 393 -12.87 -8.20 -23.21
N SER A 394 -14.19 -8.23 -23.45
CA SER A 394 -15.10 -7.12 -23.16
C SER A 394 -15.42 -7.06 -21.67
N LEU A 395 -14.96 -6.01 -20.99
CA LEU A 395 -15.25 -5.76 -19.55
C LEU A 395 -16.75 -5.62 -19.26
N VAL A 396 -17.56 -5.32 -20.27
CA VAL A 396 -19.00 -5.09 -20.16
C VAL A 396 -19.77 -6.42 -20.05
N ASP A 397 -19.17 -7.51 -20.52
CA ASP A 397 -19.79 -8.83 -20.54
C ASP A 397 -19.52 -9.62 -19.24
N ASP A 398 -18.59 -9.16 -18.40
CA ASP A 398 -18.29 -9.77 -17.09
C ASP A 398 -19.04 -9.05 -15.95
N GLU A 399 -20.27 -9.50 -15.68
CA GLU A 399 -21.08 -8.97 -14.56
C GLU A 399 -20.44 -9.20 -13.20
N SER A 400 -19.65 -10.26 -13.04
CA SER A 400 -18.98 -10.59 -11.79
C SER A 400 -17.91 -9.55 -11.44
N LEU A 401 -17.19 -9.06 -12.45
CA LEU A 401 -16.20 -8.01 -12.31
C LEU A 401 -16.85 -6.70 -11.85
N ILE A 402 -17.98 -6.31 -12.45
CA ILE A 402 -18.67 -5.06 -12.14
C ILE A 402 -19.10 -5.01 -10.66
N GLU A 403 -19.63 -6.12 -10.14
CA GLU A 403 -20.03 -6.19 -8.72
C GLU A 403 -18.81 -6.12 -7.79
N VAL A 404 -17.73 -6.82 -8.13
CA VAL A 404 -16.49 -6.75 -7.33
C VAL A 404 -15.89 -5.34 -7.35
N LEU A 405 -15.87 -4.65 -8.49
CA LEU A 405 -15.39 -3.26 -8.58
C LEU A 405 -16.23 -2.32 -7.68
N ARG A 406 -17.55 -2.51 -7.65
CA ARG A 406 -18.48 -1.73 -6.80
C ARG A 406 -18.21 -1.95 -5.32
N VAL A 407 -18.04 -3.21 -4.90
CA VAL A 407 -17.72 -3.57 -3.50
C VAL A 407 -16.35 -3.03 -3.08
N THR A 408 -15.33 -3.19 -3.93
CA THR A 408 -13.97 -2.68 -3.68
C THR A 408 -13.97 -1.16 -3.51
N LYS A 409 -14.67 -0.44 -4.40
CA LYS A 409 -14.81 1.02 -4.31
C LYS A 409 -15.47 1.47 -3.01
N THR A 410 -16.64 0.91 -2.69
CA THR A 410 -17.40 1.28 -1.49
C THR A 410 -16.60 0.98 -0.23
N THR A 411 -15.84 -0.12 -0.22
CA THR A 411 -14.94 -0.48 0.87
C THR A 411 -13.79 0.51 0.99
N ALA A 412 -13.18 0.93 -0.12
CA ALA A 412 -12.08 1.91 -0.12
C ALA A 412 -12.52 3.29 0.39
N GLU A 413 -13.71 3.75 -0.02
CA GLU A 413 -14.32 4.99 0.49
C GLU A 413 -14.57 4.91 2.01
N GLY A 414 -15.17 3.81 2.49
CA GLY A 414 -15.39 3.61 3.93
C GLY A 414 -14.11 3.51 4.76
N VAL A 415 -13.01 3.00 4.20
CA VAL A 415 -11.69 2.99 4.88
C VAL A 415 -11.05 4.39 4.87
N ARG A 416 -11.24 5.19 3.82
CA ARG A 416 -10.77 6.57 3.76
C ARG A 416 -11.45 7.46 4.81
N ASP A 417 -12.76 7.34 4.97
CA ASP A 417 -13.48 8.10 6.00
C ASP A 417 -12.98 7.77 7.41
N LYS A 418 -12.67 6.49 7.67
CA LYS A 418 -12.04 6.06 8.93
C LYS A 418 -10.66 6.68 9.13
N LEU A 419 -9.85 6.83 8.07
CA LEU A 419 -8.54 7.48 8.16
C LEU A 419 -8.68 8.98 8.51
N THR A 420 -9.69 9.67 7.98
CA THR A 420 -9.98 11.07 8.33
C THR A 420 -10.38 11.20 9.81
N ILE A 421 -11.29 10.35 10.29
CA ILE A 421 -11.71 10.33 11.70
C ILE A 421 -10.52 10.01 12.62
N ALA A 422 -9.65 9.10 12.19
CA ALA A 422 -8.46 8.75 12.94
C ALA A 422 -7.48 9.93 13.07
N ALA A 423 -7.32 10.75 12.03
CA ALA A 423 -6.49 11.95 12.08
C ALA A 423 -7.02 12.98 13.10
N ASP A 424 -8.33 13.23 13.12
CA ASP A 424 -8.94 14.12 14.11
C ASP A 424 -8.81 13.58 15.54
N THR A 425 -8.89 12.26 15.69
CA THR A 425 -8.72 11.59 16.99
C THR A 425 -7.27 11.69 17.47
N GLU A 426 -6.29 11.56 16.57
CA GLU A 426 -4.87 11.73 16.88
C GLU A 426 -4.58 13.14 17.43
N VAL A 427 -5.19 14.18 16.85
CA VAL A 427 -5.06 15.56 17.35
C VAL A 427 -5.59 15.69 18.79
N LYS A 428 -6.74 15.08 19.10
CA LYS A 428 -7.33 15.10 20.44
C LYS A 428 -6.46 14.36 21.46
N ILE A 429 -5.93 13.20 21.09
CA ILE A 429 -5.01 12.42 21.93
C ILE A 429 -3.74 13.23 22.21
N ASN A 430 -3.16 13.86 21.18
CA ASN A 430 -1.97 14.69 21.36
C ASN A 430 -2.25 15.89 22.27
N ALA A 431 -3.40 16.57 22.14
CA ALA A 431 -3.78 17.65 23.04
C ALA A 431 -3.86 17.20 24.51
N ALA A 432 -4.44 16.02 24.78
CA ALA A 432 -4.49 15.45 26.13
C ALA A 432 -3.10 15.09 26.68
N ARG A 433 -2.16 14.66 25.83
CA ARG A 433 -0.77 14.39 26.23
C ARG A 433 -0.05 15.67 26.64
N GLU A 434 -0.27 16.76 25.91
CA GLU A 434 0.36 18.07 26.16
C GLU A 434 0.05 18.62 27.56
N GLU A 435 -1.08 18.27 28.18
CA GLU A 435 -1.40 18.67 29.56
C GLU A 435 -0.35 18.21 30.57
N TYR A 436 0.31 17.07 30.33
CA TYR A 436 1.33 16.48 31.21
C TYR A 436 2.75 16.94 30.90
N ARG A 437 2.97 17.68 29.80
CA ARG A 437 4.28 18.21 29.39
C ARG A 437 5.04 18.96 30.50
N PRO A 438 4.41 19.72 31.40
CA PRO A 438 5.13 20.39 32.49
C PRO A 438 5.96 19.47 33.37
N ILE A 439 5.52 18.22 33.61
CA ILE A 439 6.26 17.22 34.39
C ILE A 439 7.54 16.83 33.63
N ALA A 440 7.39 16.51 32.35
CA ALA A 440 8.48 16.10 31.49
C ALA A 440 9.51 17.22 31.30
N SER A 441 9.05 18.45 31.09
CA SER A 441 9.91 19.63 30.94
C SER A 441 10.69 19.91 32.23
N ARG A 442 10.05 19.73 33.40
CA ARG A 442 10.75 19.80 34.70
C ARG A 442 11.81 18.71 34.83
N GLY A 443 11.48 17.46 34.50
CA GLY A 443 12.40 16.34 34.56
C GLY A 443 13.62 16.55 33.65
N SER A 444 13.42 17.01 32.42
CA SER A 444 14.51 17.32 31.49
C SER A 444 15.42 18.41 32.07
N THR A 445 14.85 19.51 32.55
CA THR A 445 15.62 20.60 33.19
C THR A 445 16.48 20.11 34.35
N LEU A 446 15.92 19.25 35.22
CA LEU A 446 16.65 18.70 36.36
C LEU A 446 17.78 17.75 35.93
N TYR A 447 17.56 16.89 34.94
CA TYR A 447 18.59 15.99 34.44
C TYR A 447 19.77 16.75 33.84
N PHE A 448 19.51 17.70 32.94
CA PHE A 448 20.58 18.48 32.31
C PHE A 448 21.33 19.33 33.32
N LEU A 449 20.66 19.84 34.35
CA LEU A 449 21.33 20.51 35.46
C LEU A 449 22.31 19.58 36.19
N ILE A 450 21.92 18.33 36.46
CA ILE A 450 22.82 17.33 37.08
C ILE A 450 24.01 17.03 36.17
N VAL A 451 23.77 16.91 34.86
CA VAL A 451 24.85 16.72 33.89
C VAL A 451 25.78 17.93 33.85
N GLU A 452 25.25 19.16 33.91
CA GLU A 452 26.03 20.40 33.96
C GLU A 452 26.90 20.47 35.24
N MET A 453 26.48 19.86 36.36
CA MET A 453 27.30 19.79 37.57
C MET A 453 28.61 19.02 37.37
N SER A 454 28.72 18.16 36.36
CA SER A 454 29.99 17.51 36.00
C SER A 454 31.07 18.50 35.57
N MET A 455 30.69 19.70 35.11
CA MET A 455 31.64 20.79 34.81
C MET A 455 32.23 21.42 36.08
N VAL A 456 31.52 21.33 37.22
CA VAL A 456 32.04 21.79 38.52
C VAL A 456 33.04 20.78 39.07
N ASN A 457 32.71 19.49 38.97
CA ASN A 457 33.61 18.41 39.36
C ASN A 457 33.33 17.17 38.50
N VAL A 458 34.39 16.60 37.93
CA VAL A 458 34.34 15.39 37.09
C VAL A 458 33.68 14.20 37.83
N MET A 459 33.70 14.16 39.16
CA MET A 459 33.02 13.12 39.94
C MET A 459 31.50 13.20 39.92
N TYR A 460 30.90 14.34 39.54
CA TYR A 460 29.45 14.56 39.54
C TYR A 460 28.75 14.02 38.28
N GLN A 461 29.21 12.87 37.78
CA GLN A 461 28.61 12.20 36.65
C GLN A 461 27.44 11.33 37.11
N THR A 462 26.28 11.51 36.50
CA THR A 462 25.11 10.67 36.72
C THR A 462 24.62 10.13 35.39
N SER A 463 24.35 8.83 35.34
CA SER A 463 23.82 8.20 34.13
C SER A 463 22.34 8.55 33.93
N LEU A 464 21.91 8.68 32.67
CA LEU A 464 20.49 8.88 32.35
C LEU A 464 19.61 7.76 32.91
N ARG A 465 20.07 6.51 32.85
CA ARG A 465 19.33 5.35 33.40
C ARG A 465 19.03 5.50 34.88
N GLN A 466 19.98 6.01 35.66
CA GLN A 466 19.81 6.25 37.10
C GLN A 466 18.82 7.38 37.36
N PHE A 467 18.88 8.46 36.58
CA PHE A 467 17.90 9.54 36.65
C PHE A 467 16.47 9.05 36.31
N LEU A 468 16.31 8.30 35.22
CA LEU A 468 15.01 7.72 34.83
C LEU A 468 14.44 6.80 35.93
N GLY A 469 15.31 6.05 36.63
CA GLY A 469 14.90 5.28 37.80
C GLY A 469 14.34 6.14 38.93
N ARG A 470 14.97 7.29 39.23
CA ARG A 470 14.46 8.26 40.22
C ARG A 470 13.18 8.94 39.77
N PHE A 471 13.07 9.26 38.48
CA PHE A 471 11.88 9.86 37.89
C PHE A 471 10.66 8.95 38.08
N ASN A 472 10.79 7.65 37.76
CA ASN A 472 9.72 6.66 37.96
C ASN A 472 9.32 6.50 39.44
N ILE A 473 10.30 6.45 40.35
CA ILE A 473 10.03 6.41 41.79
C ILE A 473 9.27 7.66 42.25
N SER A 474 9.63 8.82 41.72
CA SER A 474 9.01 10.10 42.06
C SER A 474 7.55 10.16 41.62
N MET A 475 7.24 9.70 40.40
CA MET A 475 5.85 9.61 39.94
C MET A 475 5.02 8.66 40.81
N ALA A 476 5.57 7.50 41.17
CA ALA A 476 4.87 6.49 41.96
C ALA A 476 4.60 6.94 43.41
N ARG A 477 5.52 7.71 44.00
CA ARG A 477 5.44 8.15 45.42
C ARG A 477 4.78 9.50 45.64
N ALA A 478 4.68 10.34 44.60
CA ALA A 478 3.99 11.61 44.70
C ALA A 478 2.52 11.41 45.12
N GLU A 479 1.96 12.38 45.86
CA GLU A 479 0.58 12.31 46.34
C GLU A 479 -0.42 12.29 45.16
N LYS A 480 -1.31 11.30 45.15
CA LYS A 480 -2.32 11.12 44.10
C LYS A 480 -3.45 12.15 44.28
N SER A 481 -4.00 12.64 43.16
CA SER A 481 -5.14 13.56 43.17
C SER A 481 -6.07 13.28 41.99
N LEU A 482 -7.37 13.51 42.17
CA LEU A 482 -8.38 13.37 41.11
C LEU A 482 -8.34 14.55 40.11
N MET A 483 -7.81 15.70 40.53
CA MET A 483 -7.64 16.86 39.64
C MET A 483 -6.28 16.78 38.95
N THR A 484 -6.27 16.71 37.61
CA THR A 484 -5.06 16.59 36.80
C THR A 484 -4.02 17.67 37.12
N GLN A 485 -4.43 18.94 37.21
CA GLN A 485 -3.52 20.04 37.53
C GLN A 485 -2.88 19.92 38.92
N LYS A 486 -3.65 19.50 39.93
CA LYS A 486 -3.13 19.29 41.29
C LYS A 486 -2.17 18.09 41.34
N ARG A 487 -2.49 17.01 40.61
CA ARG A 487 -1.60 15.85 40.45
C ARG A 487 -0.28 16.24 39.81
N ILE A 488 -0.32 17.04 38.73
CA ILE A 488 0.88 17.55 38.05
C ILE A 488 1.76 18.35 39.01
N ALA A 489 1.18 19.28 39.78
CA ALA A 489 1.92 20.08 40.77
C ALA A 489 2.58 19.19 41.83
N ASN A 490 1.83 18.24 42.41
CA ASN A 490 2.35 17.30 43.41
C ASN A 490 3.54 16.48 42.88
N ILE A 491 3.47 15.99 41.64
CA ILE A 491 4.57 15.24 41.01
C ILE A 491 5.79 16.14 40.82
N ILE A 492 5.60 17.36 40.32
CA ILE A 492 6.68 18.33 40.09
C ILE A 492 7.42 18.66 41.39
N ASP A 493 6.68 18.92 42.48
CA ASP A 493 7.24 19.28 43.77
C ASP A 493 7.99 18.09 44.39
N TYR A 494 7.39 16.90 44.37
CA TYR A 494 8.05 15.68 44.88
C TYR A 494 9.30 15.34 44.06
N LEU A 495 9.21 15.37 42.72
CA LEU A 495 10.33 15.09 41.83
C LEU A 495 11.50 16.05 42.08
N THR A 496 11.21 17.35 42.20
CA THR A 496 12.24 18.36 42.46
C THR A 496 12.97 18.07 43.78
N LEU A 497 12.23 17.75 44.84
CA LEU A 497 12.79 17.45 46.15
C LEU A 497 13.56 16.12 46.19
N ASP A 498 13.02 15.07 45.56
CA ASP A 498 13.63 13.75 45.51
C ASP A 498 14.96 13.77 44.76
N VAL A 499 14.95 14.38 43.57
CA VAL A 499 16.14 14.54 42.74
C VAL A 499 17.19 15.40 43.47
N PHE A 500 16.79 16.52 44.08
CA PHE A 500 17.70 17.34 44.89
C PHE A 500 18.35 16.53 46.02
N ARG A 501 17.55 15.82 46.82
CA ARG A 501 18.06 15.00 47.93
C ARG A 501 18.98 13.88 47.44
N TYR A 502 18.67 13.29 46.30
CA TYR A 502 19.46 12.23 45.72
C TYR A 502 20.82 12.73 45.25
N THR A 503 20.84 13.82 44.46
CA THR A 503 22.07 14.42 43.94
C THR A 503 22.92 15.00 45.07
N ALA A 504 22.32 15.70 46.03
CA ALA A 504 23.05 16.32 47.15
C ALA A 504 23.79 15.31 48.04
N ARG A 505 23.41 14.02 48.05
CA ARG A 505 24.15 12.96 48.76
C ARG A 505 25.53 12.69 48.15
N GLY A 506 25.67 12.86 46.84
CA GLY A 506 26.92 12.64 46.11
C GLY A 506 27.80 13.89 45.96
N LEU A 507 27.29 15.07 46.35
CA LEU A 507 28.03 16.33 46.25
C LEU A 507 28.83 16.63 47.52
N TYR A 508 29.94 17.36 47.36
CA TYR A 508 30.65 17.95 48.49
C TYR A 508 29.82 19.07 49.11
N GLU A 509 29.99 19.30 50.41
CA GLU A 509 29.21 20.30 51.15
C GLU A 509 29.26 21.69 50.51
N ARG A 510 30.45 22.09 50.02
CA ARG A 510 30.68 23.37 49.33
C ARG A 510 29.84 23.53 48.06
N ASP A 511 29.54 22.43 47.37
CA ASP A 511 28.92 22.42 46.04
C ASP A 511 27.38 22.25 46.14
N LYS A 512 26.86 21.91 47.33
CA LYS A 512 25.40 21.77 47.58
C LYS A 512 24.66 23.08 47.41
N PHE A 513 25.21 24.19 47.89
CA PHE A 513 24.59 25.51 47.74
C PHE A 513 24.51 25.93 46.26
N THR A 514 25.57 25.65 45.50
CA THR A 514 25.61 25.86 44.05
C THR A 514 24.49 25.08 43.36
N LEU A 515 24.30 23.81 43.72
CA LEU A 515 23.19 23.00 43.19
C LEU A 515 21.83 23.65 43.50
N THR A 516 21.58 24.06 44.75
CA THR A 516 20.33 24.71 45.16
C THR A 516 20.06 25.99 44.36
N LEU A 517 21.07 26.84 44.20
CA LEU A 517 20.96 28.10 43.44
C LEU A 517 20.72 27.85 41.95
N LEU A 518 21.43 26.89 41.35
CA LEU A 518 21.23 26.55 39.94
C LEU A 518 19.83 25.97 39.69
N ILE A 519 19.33 25.13 40.59
CA ILE A 519 17.98 24.55 40.49
C ILE A 519 16.94 25.67 40.50
N THR A 520 17.01 26.60 41.45
CA THR A 520 16.04 27.70 41.54
C THR A 520 16.10 28.61 40.30
N LEU A 521 17.29 28.99 39.86
CA LEU A 521 17.46 29.86 38.69
C LEU A 521 17.00 29.20 37.39
N LYS A 522 17.35 27.94 37.13
CA LYS A 522 16.94 27.21 35.91
C LYS A 522 15.43 26.97 35.88
N ILE A 523 14.83 26.67 37.04
CA ILE A 523 13.37 26.58 37.19
C ILE A 523 12.70 27.93 36.89
N ALA A 524 13.23 29.02 37.43
CA ALA A 524 12.68 30.36 37.22
C ALA A 524 12.83 30.84 35.77
N LEU A 525 13.93 30.48 35.10
CA LEU A 525 14.14 30.69 33.66
C LEU A 525 13.11 29.91 32.82
N GLN A 526 12.89 28.63 33.13
CA GLN A 526 11.90 27.81 32.46
C GLN A 526 10.48 28.39 32.61
N GLN A 527 10.14 28.88 33.81
CA GLN A 527 8.86 29.55 34.08
C GLN A 527 8.77 30.97 33.49
N ARG A 528 9.81 31.44 32.78
CA ARG A 528 9.93 32.81 32.24
C ARG A 528 9.76 33.92 33.28
N LYS A 529 10.03 33.61 34.56
CA LYS A 529 10.01 34.60 35.64
C LYS A 529 11.27 35.48 35.64
N ILE A 530 12.36 34.96 35.08
CA ILE A 530 13.62 35.65 34.86
C ILE A 530 13.88 35.68 33.35
N ARG A 531 14.25 36.84 32.80
CA ARG A 531 14.67 36.92 31.40
C ARG A 531 16.09 36.37 31.23
N PRO A 532 16.41 35.67 30.12
CA PRO A 532 17.77 35.17 29.87
C PRO A 532 18.84 36.27 29.98
N GLU A 533 18.52 37.49 29.55
CA GLU A 533 19.38 38.67 29.68
C GLU A 533 19.68 39.03 31.14
N GLU A 534 18.65 39.03 32.00
CA GLU A 534 18.79 39.33 33.43
C GLU A 534 19.66 38.29 34.12
N PHE A 535 19.49 37.01 33.76
CA PHE A 535 20.34 35.92 34.25
C PHE A 535 21.80 36.06 33.79
N GLN A 536 22.03 36.44 32.52
CA GLN A 536 23.38 36.70 32.01
C GLN A 536 24.03 37.89 32.73
N ILE A 537 23.28 38.96 33.01
CA ILE A 537 23.77 40.11 33.79
C ILE A 537 24.11 39.70 35.22
N PHE A 538 23.27 38.88 35.86
CA PHE A 538 23.50 38.38 37.21
C PHE A 538 24.79 37.55 37.31
N ILE A 539 25.04 36.66 36.34
CA ILE A 539 26.24 35.81 36.32
C ILE A 539 27.50 36.58 35.92
N LYS A 540 27.43 37.43 34.89
CA LYS A 540 28.60 38.13 34.33
C LYS A 540 29.02 39.37 35.11
N GLY A 541 28.45 39.61 36.29
CA GLY A 541 28.60 40.82 37.09
C GLY A 541 29.87 41.64 36.80
N LYS A 542 29.70 42.75 36.06
CA LYS A 542 30.70 43.72 35.54
C LYS A 542 31.29 43.41 34.14
N LEU A 543 30.66 43.93 33.07
CA LEU A 543 31.41 44.45 31.90
C LEU A 543 30.62 45.32 30.89
N HIS A 544 29.43 45.82 31.23
CA HIS A 544 28.84 46.95 30.52
C HIS A 544 28.38 47.99 31.53
N ARG A 545 28.94 49.21 31.46
CA ARG A 545 28.30 50.40 32.00
C ARG A 545 26.97 50.54 31.24
N ILE A 546 25.91 49.95 31.78
CA ILE A 546 24.55 50.19 31.31
C ILE A 546 24.25 51.64 31.65
N SER A 547 24.10 52.48 30.62
CA SER A 547 23.56 53.83 30.76
C SER A 547 22.25 53.75 31.53
N ALA A 548 22.16 54.51 32.62
CA ALA A 548 21.07 54.48 33.57
C ALA A 548 19.73 54.82 32.92
N HIS A 549 18.99 53.83 32.42
CA HIS A 549 17.56 54.02 32.11
C HIS A 549 16.62 52.80 32.24
N ASN A 550 17.06 51.64 32.73
CA ASN A 550 16.14 50.50 32.95
C ASN A 550 16.39 49.77 34.28
N ASN A 551 16.12 50.46 35.39
CA ASN A 551 16.28 49.91 36.75
C ASN A 551 15.10 49.05 37.24
N LYS A 552 14.16 48.66 36.35
CA LYS A 552 12.98 47.85 36.73
C LYS A 552 13.25 46.33 36.74
N GLY A 553 14.30 45.84 36.09
CA GLY A 553 14.60 44.40 35.96
C GLY A 553 15.38 43.78 37.13
N LEU A 554 16.22 44.55 37.83
CA LEU A 554 17.00 44.05 38.98
C LEU A 554 16.13 43.74 40.21
N CYS A 555 14.95 44.36 40.30
CA CYS A 555 14.07 44.25 41.47
C CYS A 555 13.33 42.90 41.57
N SER A 556 13.21 42.13 40.48
CA SER A 556 12.57 40.80 40.45
C SER A 556 13.49 39.70 40.98
N LEU A 557 14.77 39.71 40.58
CA LEU A 557 15.80 38.80 41.07
C LEU A 557 16.05 38.96 42.57
N GLN A 558 16.09 40.21 43.04
CA GLN A 558 16.34 40.50 44.46
C GLN A 558 15.17 40.09 45.36
N ARG A 559 13.92 40.11 44.85
CA ARG A 559 12.72 39.56 45.53
C ARG A 559 12.60 38.03 45.49
N MET A 560 13.34 37.35 44.60
CA MET A 560 13.38 35.89 44.54
C MET A 560 14.46 35.29 45.45
N LEU A 561 15.53 36.04 45.69
CA LEU A 561 16.66 35.62 46.53
C LEU A 561 16.41 35.91 48.03
N SER A 562 15.52 36.84 48.34
CA SER A 562 14.94 37.08 49.68
C SER A 562 13.71 36.20 49.91
#